data_AF-A0A930Z3L0-F1
#
_entry.id   AF-A0A930Z3L0-F1
#
_cell.length_a   1.000
_cell.length_b   1.000
_cell.length_c   1.000
_cell.angle_alpha   90.00
_cell.angle_beta   90.00
_cell.angle_gamma   90.00
#
_symmetry.space_group_name_H-M   'P 1'
#
loop_
_entity.id
_entity.type
_entity.pdbx_description
1 polymer ?
#
loop_
_entity_poly.entity_id
_entity_poly.type
_entity_poly.pdbx_seq_one_letter_code
_entity_poly.pdbx_strand_id
1 'polypeptide(L)'
;DAAFYGSTGNIHLNQPVVGMAPTPDGGGYWLVAADGGIFSFGDAPFYGSTGSMHLNKPIVGMTATPSGHGYWFTASDGGVFAFGDAAFYGSLGSVPQSRPIVAITSSSDGGGYWFTNNNGLVSSYGDAIYWGSAPQVLARPVVGMAEATGNGSFSGSSYPSGTYGYDISNFQAGNYPPPPHTIGIVEVAGASFGLNSDLSNEARQWAGGGLNLYVFLTYSDTGSSAASSGDPGCAASASQAACNYGFNAALDAFQKAANAGVNTAVGWWLDVEPGSWSANQGANAALIQGAIDGLHFEGLNGVGIYASPGNWGGIVGNYQPAVPYWAADWGINPATTCGNVHSLYSGLPNGPVQIVQYSSPSFPLKAGGMNTSYDNDYAC
;
A
#
# COMPACT_ATOMS: atom_id res chain seq x y z
N ASP A 1 -22.36 9.10 -28.13
CA ASP A 1 -21.38 9.19 -29.23
C ASP A 1 -20.27 10.12 -28.75
N ALA A 2 -18.99 9.88 -29.05
CA ALA A 2 -17.92 10.80 -28.64
C ALA A 2 -17.75 11.90 -29.70
N ALA A 3 -18.15 13.13 -29.39
CA ALA A 3 -18.05 14.26 -30.31
C ALA A 3 -16.62 14.83 -30.37
N PHE A 4 -16.19 15.26 -31.56
CA PHE A 4 -14.88 15.89 -31.76
C PHE A 4 -15.00 17.42 -31.72
N TYR A 5 -14.33 18.04 -30.76
CA TYR A 5 -14.38 19.50 -30.55
C TYR A 5 -13.10 20.24 -30.98
N GLY A 6 -12.00 19.52 -31.21
CA GLY A 6 -10.75 20.08 -31.74
C GLY A 6 -9.48 19.34 -31.30
N SER A 7 -8.32 19.77 -31.79
CA SER A 7 -7.04 19.20 -31.37
C SER A 7 -5.91 20.21 -31.51
N THR A 8 -4.76 19.89 -30.92
CA THR A 8 -3.53 20.68 -31.03
C THR A 8 -2.68 20.30 -32.26
N GLY A 9 -3.17 19.41 -33.14
CA GLY A 9 -2.36 18.84 -34.24
C GLY A 9 -1.82 19.84 -35.27
N ASN A 10 -2.40 21.05 -35.35
CA ASN A 10 -1.95 22.13 -36.25
C ASN A 10 -1.25 23.28 -35.51
N ILE A 11 -0.92 23.09 -34.23
CA ILE A 11 -0.29 24.10 -33.38
C ILE A 11 1.09 23.59 -32.96
N HIS A 12 2.11 24.44 -33.05
CA HIS A 12 3.42 24.12 -32.48
C HIS A 12 3.35 24.21 -30.95
N LEU A 13 3.45 23.06 -30.29
CA LEU A 13 3.44 22.98 -28.83
C LEU A 13 4.86 23.13 -28.27
N ASN A 14 4.98 23.80 -27.12
CA ASN A 14 6.24 23.85 -26.37
C ASN A 14 6.56 22.50 -25.72
N GLN A 15 5.52 21.76 -25.31
CA GLN A 15 5.59 20.45 -24.69
C GLN A 15 4.43 19.56 -25.17
N PRO A 16 4.59 18.22 -25.16
CA PRO A 16 3.53 17.31 -25.60
C PRO A 16 2.30 17.40 -24.70
N VAL A 17 1.12 17.14 -25.28
CA VAL A 17 -0.11 16.86 -24.51
C VAL A 17 0.05 15.53 -23.77
N VAL A 18 -0.24 15.52 -22.47
CA VAL A 18 -0.05 14.37 -21.57
C VAL A 18 -1.35 13.91 -20.91
N GLY A 19 -2.42 14.71 -20.95
CA GLY A 19 -3.69 14.34 -20.35
C GLY A 19 -4.87 15.07 -20.98
N MET A 20 -6.06 14.57 -20.69
CA MET A 20 -7.32 15.19 -21.07
C MET A 20 -8.38 14.98 -19.99
N ALA A 21 -9.33 15.91 -19.87
CA ALA A 21 -10.52 15.75 -19.04
C ALA A 21 -11.75 16.30 -19.78
N PRO A 22 -12.89 15.58 -19.80
CA PRO A 22 -14.12 16.07 -20.39
C PRO A 22 -14.88 17.01 -19.44
N THR A 23 -15.75 17.87 -20.00
CA THR A 23 -16.79 18.54 -19.21
C THR A 23 -17.85 17.52 -18.78
N PRO A 24 -18.52 17.70 -17.61
CA PRO A 24 -19.54 16.75 -17.14
C PRO A 24 -20.73 16.55 -18.07
N ASP A 25 -21.10 17.59 -18.84
CA ASP A 25 -22.16 17.54 -19.85
C ASP A 25 -21.71 16.91 -21.18
N GLY A 26 -20.41 16.64 -21.34
CA GLY A 26 -19.81 16.12 -22.55
C GLY A 26 -19.74 17.13 -23.71
N GLY A 27 -20.03 18.41 -23.48
CA GLY A 27 -20.01 19.48 -24.47
C GLY A 27 -18.61 19.93 -24.90
N GLY A 28 -17.57 19.53 -24.15
CA GLY A 28 -16.19 19.93 -24.41
C GLY A 28 -15.16 19.10 -23.63
N TYR A 29 -13.89 19.47 -23.81
CA TYR A 29 -12.77 18.90 -23.04
C TYR A 29 -11.59 19.86 -22.96
N TRP A 30 -10.78 19.63 -21.93
CA TRP A 30 -9.45 20.21 -21.78
C TRP A 30 -8.39 19.21 -22.19
N LEU A 31 -7.31 19.69 -22.81
CA LEU A 31 -6.04 18.99 -22.92
C LEU A 31 -5.00 19.70 -22.05
N VAL A 32 -4.15 18.95 -21.36
CA VAL A 32 -3.01 19.49 -20.61
C VAL A 32 -1.70 19.04 -21.24
N ALA A 33 -0.76 19.97 -21.39
CA ALA A 33 0.61 19.69 -21.83
C ALA A 33 1.57 19.48 -20.65
N ALA A 34 2.75 18.92 -20.91
CA ALA A 34 3.73 18.59 -19.85
C ALA A 34 4.29 19.83 -19.13
N ASP A 35 4.19 21.03 -19.71
CA ASP A 35 4.46 22.32 -19.05
C ASP A 35 3.25 22.85 -18.24
N GLY A 36 2.12 22.13 -18.29
CA GLY A 36 0.83 22.51 -17.71
C GLY A 36 0.08 23.60 -18.49
N GLY A 37 0.43 23.81 -19.77
CA GLY A 37 -0.41 24.52 -20.71
C GLY A 37 -1.76 23.82 -20.89
N ILE A 38 -2.86 24.57 -20.79
CA ILE A 38 -4.23 24.05 -20.98
C ILE A 38 -4.80 24.53 -22.32
N PHE A 39 -5.40 23.60 -23.06
CA PHE A 39 -6.13 23.85 -24.30
C PHE A 39 -7.59 23.46 -24.12
N SER A 40 -8.49 24.42 -24.27
CA SER A 40 -9.95 24.23 -24.16
C SER A 40 -10.57 24.01 -25.54
N PHE A 41 -11.44 23.01 -25.66
CA PHE A 41 -12.21 22.71 -26.87
C PHE A 41 -13.69 22.53 -26.54
N GLY A 42 -14.56 22.86 -27.51
CA GLY A 42 -16.01 22.80 -27.32
C GLY A 42 -16.49 23.96 -26.46
N ASP A 43 -17.30 23.68 -25.46
CA ASP A 43 -17.76 24.66 -24.46
C ASP A 43 -16.92 24.69 -23.16
N ALA A 44 -15.85 23.90 -23.08
CA ALA A 44 -14.99 23.77 -21.90
C ALA A 44 -14.36 25.11 -21.47
N PRO A 45 -14.74 25.72 -20.31
CA PRO A 45 -14.21 27.02 -19.91
C PRO A 45 -12.76 26.93 -19.42
N PHE A 46 -11.94 27.95 -19.67
CA PHE A 46 -10.55 27.99 -19.18
C PHE A 46 -10.48 28.53 -17.74
N TYR A 47 -9.88 27.77 -16.82
CA TYR A 47 -9.81 28.13 -15.39
C TYR A 47 -8.42 28.51 -14.89
N GLY A 48 -7.37 28.26 -15.69
CA GLY A 48 -5.98 28.60 -15.36
C GLY A 48 -4.97 27.60 -15.93
N SER A 49 -3.69 27.93 -15.83
CA SER A 49 -2.59 27.17 -16.46
C SER A 49 -1.27 27.46 -15.76
N THR A 50 -0.36 26.49 -15.77
CA THR A 50 1.03 26.68 -15.33
C THR A 50 2.00 26.84 -16.49
N GLY A 51 1.53 26.90 -17.75
CA GLY A 51 2.39 26.93 -18.93
C GLY A 51 3.34 28.14 -19.04
N SER A 52 3.17 29.17 -18.20
CA SER A 52 4.08 30.31 -18.06
C SER A 52 5.01 30.22 -16.84
N MET A 53 4.96 29.13 -16.08
CA MET A 53 5.72 28.91 -14.85
C MET A 53 6.86 27.91 -15.11
N HIS A 54 7.94 28.05 -14.35
CA HIS A 54 8.99 27.03 -14.32
C HIS A 54 8.59 25.94 -13.32
N LEU A 55 8.17 24.78 -13.83
CA LEU A 55 7.86 23.61 -13.01
C LEU A 55 9.12 22.84 -12.64
N ASN A 56 9.17 22.31 -11.40
CA ASN A 56 10.25 21.42 -10.96
C ASN A 56 10.27 20.10 -11.74
N LYS A 57 9.08 19.61 -12.10
CA LYS A 57 8.84 18.40 -12.90
C LYS A 57 7.66 18.60 -13.84
N PRO A 58 7.62 17.85 -14.97
CA PRO A 58 6.54 17.95 -15.93
C PRO A 58 5.21 17.47 -15.34
N ILE A 59 4.11 18.05 -15.84
CA ILE A 59 2.75 17.53 -15.64
C ILE A 59 2.62 16.14 -16.27
N VAL A 60 1.89 15.24 -15.62
CA VAL A 60 1.69 13.85 -16.05
C VAL A 60 0.22 13.45 -16.18
N GLY A 61 -0.71 14.23 -15.64
CA GLY A 61 -2.13 13.94 -15.75
C GLY A 61 -3.02 15.07 -15.22
N MET A 62 -4.30 15.02 -15.57
CA MET A 62 -5.34 15.94 -15.10
C MET A 62 -6.66 15.22 -14.82
N THR A 63 -7.49 15.82 -13.98
CA THR A 63 -8.88 15.40 -13.74
C THR A 63 -9.75 16.64 -13.46
N ALA A 64 -11.02 16.60 -13.87
CA ALA A 64 -11.97 17.71 -13.68
C ALA A 64 -12.73 17.60 -12.36
N THR A 65 -13.22 18.72 -11.84
CA THR A 65 -14.17 18.72 -10.72
C THR A 65 -15.52 18.15 -11.17
N PRO A 66 -16.30 17.49 -10.30
CA PRO A 66 -17.63 16.98 -10.67
C PRO A 66 -18.60 18.07 -11.15
N SER A 67 -18.43 19.31 -10.68
CA SER A 67 -19.18 20.48 -11.14
C SER A 67 -18.81 20.90 -12.57
N GLY A 68 -17.63 20.51 -13.06
CA GLY A 68 -17.06 20.97 -14.32
C GLY A 68 -16.54 22.41 -14.26
N HIS A 69 -16.49 23.03 -13.08
CA HIS A 69 -16.07 24.42 -12.90
C HIS A 69 -14.62 24.58 -12.46
N GLY A 70 -13.83 23.52 -12.57
CA GLY A 70 -12.44 23.48 -12.18
C GLY A 70 -11.75 22.18 -12.58
N TYR A 71 -10.45 22.13 -12.34
CA TYR A 71 -9.64 20.93 -12.56
C TYR A 71 -8.41 20.90 -11.66
N TRP A 72 -7.93 19.69 -11.43
CA TRP A 72 -6.62 19.41 -10.88
C TRP A 72 -5.70 18.86 -11.96
N PHE A 73 -4.41 19.14 -11.83
CA PHE A 73 -3.37 18.38 -12.53
C PHE A 73 -2.14 18.19 -11.64
N THR A 74 -1.40 17.12 -11.90
CA THR A 74 -0.25 16.72 -11.09
C THR A 74 1.04 16.62 -11.91
N ALA A 75 2.15 16.98 -11.28
CA ALA A 75 3.50 16.81 -11.80
C ALA A 75 4.10 15.45 -11.40
N SER A 76 5.17 15.01 -12.09
CA SER A 76 5.79 13.71 -11.81
C SER A 76 6.50 13.62 -10.44
N ASP A 77 6.73 14.75 -9.77
CA ASP A 77 7.16 14.82 -8.35
C ASP A 77 5.97 14.78 -7.37
N GLY A 78 4.74 14.70 -7.88
CA GLY A 78 3.52 14.71 -7.08
C GLY A 78 3.07 16.10 -6.62
N GLY A 79 3.64 17.17 -7.19
CA GLY A 79 3.08 18.52 -7.09
C GLY A 79 1.64 18.55 -7.65
N VAL A 80 0.68 19.14 -6.94
CA VAL A 80 -0.71 19.29 -7.39
C VAL A 80 -1.06 20.76 -7.59
N PHE A 81 -1.72 21.06 -8.70
CA PHE A 81 -2.23 22.38 -9.04
C PHE A 81 -3.75 22.30 -9.18
N ALA A 82 -4.46 23.27 -8.58
CA ALA A 82 -5.92 23.34 -8.57
C ALA A 82 -6.38 24.67 -9.16
N PHE A 83 -7.33 24.63 -10.09
CA PHE A 83 -7.86 25.82 -10.78
C PHE A 83 -9.39 25.80 -10.83
N GLY A 84 -9.99 26.98 -10.90
CA GLY A 84 -11.44 27.15 -10.89
C GLY A 84 -12.00 26.90 -9.48
N ASP A 85 -13.02 26.04 -9.37
CA ASP A 85 -13.60 25.63 -8.09
C ASP A 85 -12.93 24.40 -7.46
N ALA A 86 -11.86 23.89 -8.06
CA ALA A 86 -11.09 22.76 -7.53
C ALA A 86 -10.45 23.12 -6.17
N ALA A 87 -10.88 22.45 -5.11
CA ALA A 87 -10.30 22.61 -3.78
C ALA A 87 -8.95 21.88 -3.67
N PHE A 88 -7.96 22.50 -3.02
CA PHE A 88 -6.65 21.88 -2.81
C PHE A 88 -6.65 21.03 -1.54
N TYR A 89 -6.51 19.71 -1.68
CA TYR A 89 -6.55 18.77 -0.56
C TYR A 89 -5.17 18.33 -0.06
N GLY A 90 -4.10 18.58 -0.82
CA GLY A 90 -2.73 18.21 -0.47
C GLY A 90 -1.84 17.93 -1.69
N SER A 91 -0.54 17.74 -1.46
CA SER A 91 0.46 17.53 -2.51
C SER A 91 1.65 16.74 -1.98
N LEU A 92 2.18 15.83 -2.81
CA LEU A 92 3.41 15.09 -2.53
C LEU A 92 4.68 15.87 -2.91
N GLY A 93 4.56 17.07 -3.50
CA GLY A 93 5.71 17.80 -4.06
C GLY A 93 6.83 18.17 -3.07
N SER A 94 6.58 18.06 -1.76
CA SER A 94 7.59 18.25 -0.69
C SER A 94 8.05 16.94 -0.05
N VAL A 95 7.52 15.80 -0.50
CA VAL A 95 7.83 14.45 0.00
C VAL A 95 8.73 13.77 -1.03
N PRO A 96 9.92 13.26 -0.65
CA PRO A 96 10.77 12.50 -1.55
C PRO A 96 9.99 11.34 -2.17
N GLN A 97 9.98 11.27 -3.51
CA GLN A 97 9.33 10.19 -4.24
C GLN A 97 10.38 9.18 -4.69
N SER A 98 10.22 7.91 -4.30
CA SER A 98 11.08 6.82 -4.76
C SER A 98 10.87 6.51 -6.25
N ARG A 99 9.69 6.84 -6.80
CA ARG A 99 9.31 6.65 -8.22
C ARG A 99 8.40 7.77 -8.71
N PRO A 100 8.38 8.09 -10.01
CA PRO A 100 7.58 9.20 -10.53
C PRO A 100 6.09 8.91 -10.44
N ILE A 101 5.31 9.94 -10.10
CA ILE A 101 3.86 9.95 -10.28
C ILE A 101 3.54 9.91 -11.78
N VAL A 102 2.53 9.14 -12.16
CA VAL A 102 2.12 8.93 -13.57
C VAL A 102 0.66 9.24 -13.84
N ALA A 103 -0.19 9.32 -12.81
CA ALA A 103 -1.61 9.60 -13.01
C ALA A 103 -2.26 10.21 -11.76
N ILE A 104 -3.38 10.90 -11.97
CA ILE A 104 -4.28 11.46 -10.95
C ILE A 104 -5.73 11.20 -11.35
N THR A 105 -6.61 10.92 -10.39
CA THR A 105 -8.06 10.88 -10.57
C THR A 105 -8.77 11.37 -9.31
N SER A 106 -9.98 11.91 -9.43
CA SER A 106 -10.75 12.49 -8.31
C SER A 106 -11.83 11.53 -7.81
N SER A 107 -12.23 11.68 -6.54
CA SER A 107 -13.44 11.03 -6.03
C SER A 107 -14.69 11.54 -6.77
N SER A 108 -15.75 10.73 -6.79
CA SER A 108 -17.00 11.05 -7.51
C SER A 108 -17.70 12.31 -6.99
N ASP A 109 -17.52 12.62 -5.70
CA ASP A 109 -18.02 13.84 -5.06
C ASP A 109 -17.04 15.02 -5.15
N GLY A 110 -15.82 14.78 -5.64
CA GLY A 110 -14.78 15.79 -5.77
C GLY A 110 -14.17 16.23 -4.44
N GLY A 111 -14.48 15.54 -3.34
CA GLY A 111 -13.95 15.81 -2.00
C GLY A 111 -12.50 15.37 -1.79
N GLY A 112 -11.91 14.68 -2.77
CA GLY A 112 -10.53 14.20 -2.73
C GLY A 112 -10.01 13.71 -4.08
N TYR A 113 -8.75 13.29 -4.09
CA TYR A 113 -8.12 12.67 -5.25
C TYR A 113 -7.08 11.61 -4.88
N TRP A 114 -6.90 10.67 -5.80
CA TRP A 114 -5.81 9.70 -5.80
C TRP A 114 -4.78 10.05 -6.87
N PHE A 115 -3.54 9.68 -6.63
CA PHE A 115 -2.52 9.59 -7.67
C PHE A 115 -1.70 8.33 -7.47
N THR A 116 -1.07 7.88 -8.54
CA THR A 116 -0.22 6.68 -8.50
C THR A 116 1.13 6.89 -9.14
N ASN A 117 2.15 6.22 -8.59
CA ASN A 117 3.45 6.13 -9.22
C ASN A 117 3.50 5.00 -10.28
N ASN A 118 4.57 4.97 -11.05
CA ASN A 118 4.73 3.96 -12.11
C ASN A 118 4.85 2.50 -11.61
N ASN A 119 4.89 2.26 -10.30
CA ASN A 119 4.89 0.94 -9.67
C ASN A 119 3.58 0.63 -8.94
N GLY A 120 2.57 1.49 -9.10
CA GLY A 120 1.25 1.28 -8.56
C GLY A 120 1.09 1.66 -7.08
N LEU A 121 2.03 2.38 -6.46
CA LEU A 121 1.76 3.03 -5.17
C LEU A 121 0.67 4.05 -5.40
N VAL A 122 -0.40 3.98 -4.64
CA VAL A 122 -1.51 4.92 -4.63
C VAL A 122 -1.38 5.76 -3.37
N SER A 123 -1.58 7.06 -3.51
CA SER A 123 -1.67 8.00 -2.40
C SER A 123 -2.92 8.83 -2.60
N SER A 124 -3.53 9.28 -1.50
CA SER A 124 -4.78 10.05 -1.55
C SER A 124 -4.75 11.26 -0.64
N TYR A 125 -5.55 12.26 -1.00
CA TYR A 125 -5.82 13.45 -0.18
C TYR A 125 -7.32 13.75 -0.17
N GLY A 126 -7.77 14.48 0.85
CA GLY A 126 -9.17 14.82 1.03
C GLY A 126 -9.94 13.65 1.63
N ASP A 127 -11.15 13.41 1.15
CA ASP A 127 -11.98 12.25 1.54
C ASP A 127 -11.81 11.03 0.62
N ALA A 128 -10.90 11.10 -0.36
CA ALA A 128 -10.58 9.99 -1.24
C ALA A 128 -10.06 8.78 -0.43
N ILE A 129 -10.95 7.80 -0.26
CA ILE A 129 -10.70 6.56 0.48
C ILE A 129 -9.52 5.83 -0.16
N TYR A 130 -8.46 5.58 0.60
CA TYR A 130 -7.36 4.74 0.12
C TYR A 130 -7.83 3.29 -0.01
N TRP A 131 -7.88 2.78 -1.24
CA TRP A 131 -8.31 1.41 -1.57
C TRP A 131 -7.16 0.41 -1.66
N GLY A 132 -5.96 0.82 -1.27
CA GLY A 132 -4.74 0.06 -1.51
C GLY A 132 -4.04 0.46 -2.82
N SER A 133 -2.91 -0.20 -3.03
CA SER A 133 -1.99 0.04 -4.12
C SER A 133 -1.83 -1.24 -4.96
N ALA A 134 -1.32 -1.14 -6.19
CA ALA A 134 -1.15 -2.32 -7.04
C ALA A 134 -0.10 -3.30 -6.47
N PRO A 135 -0.21 -4.62 -6.77
CA PRO A 135 0.77 -5.62 -6.36
C PRO A 135 2.20 -5.26 -6.78
N GLN A 136 3.18 -5.64 -5.95
CA GLN A 136 4.58 -5.20 -6.06
C GLN A 136 5.34 -5.72 -7.30
N VAL A 137 4.82 -6.73 -8.00
CA VAL A 137 5.39 -7.20 -9.27
C VAL A 137 4.45 -6.86 -10.40
N LEU A 138 4.54 -5.63 -10.88
CA LEU A 138 3.91 -5.28 -12.14
C LEU A 138 4.81 -5.73 -13.29
N ALA A 139 4.28 -6.57 -14.18
CA ALA A 139 4.99 -6.97 -15.40
C ALA A 139 5.32 -5.76 -16.30
N ARG A 140 4.60 -4.64 -16.14
CA ARG A 140 4.78 -3.37 -16.86
C ARG A 140 4.40 -2.20 -15.94
N PRO A 141 5.01 -1.02 -16.10
CA PRO A 141 4.69 0.13 -15.25
C PRO A 141 3.21 0.53 -15.39
N VAL A 142 2.65 1.09 -14.31
CA VAL A 142 1.37 1.80 -14.40
C VAL A 142 1.56 3.01 -15.32
N VAL A 143 0.57 3.23 -16.19
CA VAL A 143 0.54 4.34 -17.15
C VAL A 143 -0.71 5.20 -17.04
N GLY A 144 -1.62 4.87 -16.12
CA GLY A 144 -2.89 5.55 -15.97
C GLY A 144 -3.64 5.08 -14.73
N MET A 145 -4.64 5.86 -14.33
CA MET A 145 -5.56 5.59 -13.23
C MET A 145 -6.92 6.15 -13.62
N ALA A 146 -7.99 5.46 -13.22
CA ALA A 146 -9.36 5.92 -13.39
C ALA A 146 -10.20 5.51 -12.18
N GLU A 147 -11.09 6.39 -11.73
CA GLU A 147 -12.17 6.03 -10.81
C GLU A 147 -13.23 5.23 -11.59
N ALA A 148 -13.69 4.14 -10.99
CA ALA A 148 -14.73 3.29 -11.56
C ALA A 148 -15.42 2.50 -10.44
N THR A 149 -16.69 2.18 -10.64
CA THR A 149 -17.40 1.23 -9.78
C THR A 149 -16.79 -0.16 -9.95
N GLY A 150 -15.94 -0.57 -9.01
CA GLY A 150 -15.28 -1.87 -9.03
C GLY A 150 -16.28 -3.02 -8.87
N ASN A 151 -16.06 -4.13 -9.57
CA ASN A 151 -16.74 -5.41 -9.30
C ASN A 151 -16.05 -6.23 -8.19
N GLY A 152 -15.07 -5.63 -7.48
CA GLY A 152 -14.36 -6.25 -6.37
C GLY A 152 -13.32 -7.31 -6.74
N SER A 153 -12.96 -7.49 -8.02
CA SER A 153 -11.97 -8.49 -8.40
C SER A 153 -10.54 -7.91 -8.43
N PHE A 154 -9.85 -8.00 -7.30
CA PHE A 154 -8.40 -7.83 -7.20
C PHE A 154 -7.74 -9.18 -7.55
N SER A 155 -7.03 -9.26 -8.68
CA SER A 155 -6.22 -10.44 -9.04
C SER A 155 -4.75 -10.17 -8.72
N GLY A 156 -4.33 -10.44 -7.49
CA GLY A 156 -2.95 -10.22 -7.09
C GLY A 156 -2.63 -10.65 -5.66
N SER A 157 -2.89 -11.89 -5.28
CA SER A 157 -2.11 -12.51 -4.21
C SER A 157 -0.70 -12.84 -4.74
N SER A 158 0.33 -12.74 -3.90
CA SER A 158 1.70 -13.19 -4.23
C SER A 158 1.74 -14.67 -4.61
N TYR A 159 0.70 -15.43 -4.27
CA TYR A 159 0.62 -16.88 -4.37
C TYR A 159 -0.67 -17.31 -5.06
N PRO A 160 -0.64 -18.32 -5.95
CA PRO A 160 -1.86 -18.87 -6.52
C PRO A 160 -2.79 -19.42 -5.42
N SER A 161 -4.08 -19.09 -5.50
CA SER A 161 -5.10 -19.60 -4.58
C SER A 161 -5.07 -21.13 -4.48
N GLY A 162 -5.18 -21.65 -3.27
CA GLY A 162 -5.13 -23.11 -3.02
C GLY A 162 -3.73 -23.69 -2.89
N THR A 163 -2.68 -22.87 -2.97
CA THR A 163 -1.31 -23.33 -2.74
C THR A 163 -0.91 -23.26 -1.26
N TYR A 164 0.15 -23.99 -0.93
CA TYR A 164 0.62 -24.16 0.45
C TYR A 164 2.08 -23.75 0.59
N GLY A 165 2.49 -23.48 1.81
CA GLY A 165 3.88 -23.37 2.21
C GLY A 165 3.99 -22.97 3.66
N TYR A 166 4.99 -22.15 3.97
CA TYR A 166 5.38 -21.89 5.35
C TYR A 166 5.88 -20.46 5.54
N ASP A 167 5.81 -20.01 6.78
CA ASP A 167 6.58 -18.91 7.31
C ASP A 167 7.67 -19.41 8.26
N ILE A 168 8.83 -18.74 8.24
CA ILE A 168 9.98 -19.08 9.07
C ILE A 168 10.68 -17.84 9.62
N SER A 169 11.45 -18.07 10.67
CA SER A 169 12.28 -17.08 11.34
C SER A 169 13.63 -17.68 11.73
N ASN A 170 14.42 -16.90 12.46
CA ASN A 170 15.63 -17.33 13.16
C ASN A 170 15.49 -18.67 13.92
N PHE A 171 14.28 -19.08 14.32
CA PHE A 171 14.04 -20.37 14.99
C PHE A 171 14.26 -21.59 14.09
N GLN A 172 14.16 -21.44 12.77
CA GLN A 172 14.37 -22.52 11.80
C GLN A 172 15.73 -22.45 11.10
N ALA A 173 16.62 -21.56 11.55
CA ALA A 173 17.95 -21.38 10.97
C ALA A 173 18.71 -22.71 10.81
N GLY A 174 19.07 -23.05 9.58
CA GLY A 174 19.75 -24.29 9.22
C GLY A 174 18.90 -25.57 9.22
N ASN A 175 17.60 -25.51 9.53
CA ASN A 175 16.67 -26.64 9.49
C ASN A 175 15.30 -26.25 8.90
N TYR A 176 15.33 -25.81 7.65
CA TYR A 176 14.16 -25.26 6.97
C TYR A 176 13.12 -26.33 6.58
N PRO A 177 11.84 -25.94 6.43
CA PRO A 177 10.81 -26.80 5.85
C PRO A 177 11.23 -27.36 4.49
N PRO A 178 10.93 -28.64 4.20
CA PRO A 178 11.36 -29.27 2.95
C PRO A 178 10.55 -28.78 1.74
N PRO A 179 11.15 -28.68 0.54
CA PRO A 179 10.41 -28.47 -0.71
C PRO A 179 9.60 -29.71 -1.12
N PRO A 180 8.57 -29.56 -1.96
CA PRO A 180 8.13 -28.31 -2.60
C PRO A 180 7.23 -27.47 -1.68
N HIS A 181 7.35 -26.15 -1.78
CA HIS A 181 6.41 -25.18 -1.22
C HIS A 181 6.28 -24.00 -2.19
N THR A 182 5.11 -23.36 -2.19
CA THR A 182 4.84 -22.15 -3.00
C THR A 182 4.95 -20.90 -2.16
N ILE A 183 4.52 -20.98 -0.90
CA ILE A 183 4.60 -19.90 0.08
C ILE A 183 5.94 -20.00 0.82
N GLY A 184 6.70 -18.92 0.88
CA GLY A 184 7.94 -18.83 1.65
C GLY A 184 8.05 -17.45 2.29
N ILE A 185 7.58 -17.30 3.52
CA ILE A 185 7.60 -16.02 4.24
C ILE A 185 8.75 -16.05 5.24
N VAL A 186 9.59 -15.00 5.26
CA VAL A 186 10.82 -14.97 6.06
C VAL A 186 10.82 -13.76 6.99
N GLU A 187 11.10 -13.98 8.27
CA GLU A 187 11.28 -12.89 9.24
C GLU A 187 12.49 -12.04 8.86
N VAL A 188 12.31 -10.73 8.80
CA VAL A 188 13.43 -9.78 8.66
C VAL A 188 13.90 -9.30 10.03
N ALA A 189 12.94 -8.94 10.88
CA ALA A 189 13.23 -8.49 12.22
C ALA A 189 12.16 -8.92 13.23
N GLY A 190 12.63 -9.40 14.37
CA GLY A 190 11.82 -9.76 15.54
C GLY A 190 11.88 -8.69 16.64
N ALA A 191 10.79 -8.53 17.39
CA ALA A 191 10.67 -7.48 18.41
C ALA A 191 11.00 -6.08 17.88
N SER A 192 10.45 -5.77 16.70
CA SER A 192 10.60 -4.52 15.93
C SER A 192 12.01 -4.24 15.38
N PHE A 193 13.09 -4.64 16.06
CA PHE A 193 14.46 -4.26 15.74
C PHE A 193 15.51 -5.37 15.86
N GLY A 194 15.16 -6.58 16.29
CA GLY A 194 16.09 -7.71 16.35
C GLY A 194 16.30 -8.31 14.97
N LEU A 195 17.50 -8.21 14.39
CA LEU A 195 17.78 -8.79 13.07
C LEU A 195 17.63 -10.33 13.09
N ASN A 196 16.90 -10.88 12.13
CA ASN A 196 17.02 -12.29 11.79
C ASN A 196 18.41 -12.57 11.20
N SER A 197 19.20 -13.35 11.93
CA SER A 197 20.61 -13.58 11.63
C SER A 197 20.83 -14.50 10.42
N ASP A 198 19.82 -15.31 10.07
CA ASP A 198 19.85 -16.24 8.95
C ASP A 198 19.04 -15.77 7.73
N LEU A 199 18.45 -14.57 7.81
CA LEU A 199 17.61 -13.93 6.78
C LEU A 199 18.12 -14.12 5.34
N SER A 200 19.43 -13.92 5.13
CA SER A 200 20.01 -13.99 3.78
C SER A 200 20.01 -15.41 3.20
N ASN A 201 20.14 -16.44 4.03
CA ASN A 201 20.08 -17.83 3.61
C ASN A 201 18.63 -18.28 3.42
N GLU A 202 17.76 -17.94 4.37
CA GLU A 202 16.34 -18.23 4.31
C GLU A 202 15.69 -17.64 3.05
N ALA A 203 15.95 -16.36 2.76
CA ALA A 203 15.35 -15.72 1.61
C ALA A 203 15.92 -16.22 0.26
N ARG A 204 17.25 -16.46 0.18
CA ARG A 204 17.89 -16.78 -1.11
C ARG A 204 17.97 -18.28 -1.40
N GLN A 205 18.13 -19.11 -0.37
CA GLN A 205 18.33 -20.54 -0.53
C GLN A 205 17.03 -21.33 -0.33
N TRP A 206 16.14 -20.87 0.54
CA TRP A 206 14.92 -21.58 0.88
C TRP A 206 13.67 -21.01 0.21
N ALA A 207 13.33 -19.74 0.47
CA ALA A 207 12.07 -19.13 0.00
C ALA A 207 11.95 -19.08 -1.53
N GLY A 208 13.07 -18.81 -2.21
CA GLY A 208 13.15 -18.81 -3.67
C GLY A 208 12.16 -17.85 -4.33
N GLY A 209 11.41 -18.33 -5.33
CA GLY A 209 10.42 -17.52 -6.05
C GLY A 209 9.14 -17.22 -5.27
N GLY A 210 8.95 -17.86 -4.11
CA GLY A 210 7.81 -17.67 -3.22
C GLY A 210 8.09 -16.70 -2.07
N LEU A 211 9.11 -15.85 -2.16
CA LEU A 211 9.52 -14.99 -1.06
C LEU A 211 8.50 -13.89 -0.75
N ASN A 212 8.04 -13.86 0.50
CA ASN A 212 7.53 -12.66 1.20
C ASN A 212 8.37 -12.43 2.47
N LEU A 213 8.26 -11.24 3.06
CA LEU A 213 8.99 -10.85 4.26
C LEU A 213 8.03 -10.48 5.39
N TYR A 214 8.47 -10.58 6.64
CA TYR A 214 7.68 -10.07 7.75
C TYR A 214 8.51 -9.44 8.87
N VAL A 215 7.87 -8.62 9.69
CA VAL A 215 8.45 -7.99 10.88
C VAL A 215 7.54 -8.27 12.07
N PHE A 216 8.05 -8.95 13.09
CA PHE A 216 7.33 -9.14 14.35
C PHE A 216 7.42 -7.88 15.20
N LEU A 217 6.28 -7.20 15.34
CA LEU A 217 6.19 -5.91 16.03
C LEU A 217 5.99 -6.09 17.53
N THR A 218 6.70 -5.28 18.29
CA THR A 218 6.48 -5.10 19.73
C THR A 218 6.60 -3.63 20.10
N TYR A 219 5.99 -3.25 21.21
CA TYR A 219 5.98 -1.89 21.70
C TYR A 219 5.89 -1.81 23.22
N SER A 220 6.70 -0.93 23.80
CA SER A 220 6.60 -0.53 25.20
C SER A 220 6.63 0.98 25.31
N ASP A 221 5.74 1.55 26.13
CA ASP A 221 5.72 2.99 26.41
C ASP A 221 7.01 3.47 27.10
N THR A 222 7.71 2.55 27.77
CA THR A 222 9.00 2.80 28.40
C THR A 222 10.12 2.50 27.40
N GLY A 223 11.00 3.49 27.17
CA GLY A 223 12.14 3.34 26.27
C GLY A 223 11.88 3.65 24.79
N SER A 224 10.62 3.85 24.39
CA SER A 224 10.26 4.39 23.07
C SER A 224 10.55 5.90 23.03
N SER A 225 11.75 6.28 22.60
CA SER A 225 12.06 7.69 22.36
C SER A 225 11.36 8.16 21.08
N ALA A 226 10.70 9.32 21.16
CA ALA A 226 10.12 9.98 19.99
C ALA A 226 11.26 10.53 19.10
N ALA A 227 11.86 9.69 18.27
CA ALA A 227 12.61 10.18 17.11
C ALA A 227 11.62 10.88 16.17
N SER A 228 12.04 11.94 15.47
CA SER A 228 11.25 12.49 14.36
C SER A 228 11.24 11.46 13.23
N SER A 229 10.07 10.93 12.87
CA SER A 229 9.92 10.15 11.63
C SER A 229 9.91 11.10 10.42
N GLY A 230 10.12 10.53 9.23
CA GLY A 230 9.94 11.23 7.96
C GLY A 230 8.48 11.33 7.51
N ASP A 231 7.55 10.70 8.23
CA ASP A 231 6.13 10.68 7.91
C ASP A 231 5.39 11.90 8.49
N PRO A 232 4.79 12.76 7.65
CA PRO A 232 3.92 13.83 8.11
C PRO A 232 2.68 13.34 8.88
N GLY A 233 2.20 12.12 8.60
CA GLY A 233 1.03 11.50 9.24
C GLY A 233 1.20 11.30 10.75
N CYS A 234 2.39 10.91 11.20
CA CYS A 234 2.65 10.73 12.62
C CYS A 234 2.54 12.00 13.46
N ALA A 235 2.81 13.19 12.91
CA ALA A 235 2.64 14.45 13.63
C ALA A 235 1.17 14.76 13.95
N ALA A 236 0.24 14.25 13.13
CA ALA A 236 -1.20 14.38 13.35
C ALA A 236 -1.78 13.25 14.23
N SER A 237 -0.99 12.21 14.52
CA SER A 237 -1.43 11.06 15.32
C SER A 237 -1.63 11.43 16.80
N ALA A 238 -2.70 10.89 17.40
CA ALA A 238 -2.96 10.99 18.84
C ALA A 238 -1.88 10.32 19.71
N SER A 239 -1.00 9.51 19.13
CA SER A 239 0.16 8.89 19.79
C SER A 239 1.39 8.97 18.89
N GLN A 240 1.86 10.20 18.65
CA GLN A 240 3.00 10.50 17.77
C GLN A 240 4.25 9.65 18.05
N ALA A 241 4.63 9.44 19.31
CA ALA A 241 5.81 8.64 19.66
C ALA A 241 5.69 7.19 19.19
N ALA A 242 4.51 6.58 19.36
CA ALA A 242 4.24 5.21 18.92
C ALA A 242 4.24 5.11 17.38
N CYS A 243 3.61 6.07 16.70
CA CYS A 243 3.64 6.16 15.24
C CYS A 243 5.07 6.28 14.71
N ASN A 244 5.87 7.19 15.26
CA ASN A 244 7.27 7.36 14.87
C ASN A 244 8.09 6.09 15.11
N TYR A 245 7.84 5.39 16.22
CA TYR A 245 8.50 4.13 16.53
C TYR A 245 8.22 3.08 15.46
N GLY A 246 6.94 2.89 15.11
CA GLY A 246 6.53 1.94 14.06
C GLY A 246 7.12 2.27 12.70
N PHE A 247 7.07 3.54 12.30
CA PHE A 247 7.67 4.02 11.06
C PHE A 247 9.16 3.68 11.00
N ASN A 248 9.90 3.96 12.08
CA ASN A 248 11.33 3.68 12.12
C ASN A 248 11.64 2.17 12.20
N ALA A 249 10.80 1.36 12.84
CA ALA A 249 10.93 -0.09 12.83
C ALA A 249 10.78 -0.67 11.42
N ALA A 250 9.82 -0.16 10.64
CA ALA A 250 9.64 -0.51 9.24
C ALA A 250 10.85 -0.14 8.37
N LEU A 251 11.36 1.10 8.51
CA LEU A 251 12.54 1.54 7.75
C LEU A 251 13.79 0.71 8.10
N ASP A 252 14.00 0.45 9.39
CA ASP A 252 15.12 -0.35 9.87
C ASP A 252 15.05 -1.79 9.32
N ALA A 253 13.87 -2.42 9.36
CA ALA A 253 13.67 -3.75 8.77
C ALA A 253 13.93 -3.74 7.26
N PHE A 254 13.39 -2.77 6.52
CA PHE A 254 13.65 -2.63 5.08
C PHE A 254 15.14 -2.52 4.78
N GLN A 255 15.86 -1.66 5.51
CA GLN A 255 17.31 -1.48 5.37
C GLN A 255 18.09 -2.74 5.71
N LYS A 256 17.68 -3.50 6.74
CA LYS A 256 18.30 -4.79 7.07
C LYS A 256 18.16 -5.81 5.95
N ALA A 257 16.95 -5.95 5.39
CA ALA A 257 16.73 -6.85 4.26
C ALA A 257 17.56 -6.44 3.02
N ALA A 258 17.59 -5.14 2.70
CA ALA A 258 18.40 -4.60 1.61
C ALA A 258 19.91 -4.86 1.84
N ASN A 259 20.41 -4.60 3.05
CA ASN A 259 21.80 -4.83 3.42
C ASN A 259 22.18 -6.32 3.43
N ALA A 260 21.23 -7.21 3.71
CA ALA A 260 21.40 -8.66 3.62
C ALA A 260 21.36 -9.18 2.16
N GLY A 261 21.17 -8.30 1.17
CA GLY A 261 21.07 -8.64 -0.25
C GLY A 261 19.79 -9.39 -0.60
N VAL A 262 18.73 -9.23 0.21
CA VAL A 262 17.42 -9.85 -0.02
C VAL A 262 16.59 -8.96 -0.95
N ASN A 263 15.79 -9.57 -1.81
CA ASN A 263 14.83 -8.82 -2.63
C ASN A 263 13.75 -8.21 -1.71
N THR A 264 13.80 -6.90 -1.52
CA THR A 264 12.82 -6.18 -0.70
C THR A 264 11.53 -5.85 -1.44
N ALA A 265 11.51 -5.93 -2.77
CA ALA A 265 10.34 -5.69 -3.62
C ALA A 265 9.43 -6.93 -3.68
N VAL A 266 8.95 -7.36 -2.51
CA VAL A 266 8.05 -8.51 -2.30
C VAL A 266 6.90 -8.11 -1.39
N GLY A 267 6.00 -9.04 -1.05
CA GLY A 267 4.98 -8.79 -0.01
C GLY A 267 5.63 -8.70 1.36
N TRP A 268 5.18 -7.76 2.19
CA TRP A 268 5.60 -7.55 3.57
C TRP A 268 4.43 -7.73 4.52
N TRP A 269 4.67 -8.40 5.64
CA TRP A 269 3.68 -8.62 6.69
C TRP A 269 4.16 -7.99 7.98
N LEU A 270 3.28 -7.22 8.62
CA LEU A 270 3.49 -6.75 9.98
C LEU A 270 2.82 -7.76 10.89
N ASP A 271 3.63 -8.51 11.62
CA ASP A 271 3.19 -9.52 12.54
C ASP A 271 2.80 -8.86 13.87
N VAL A 272 1.50 -8.95 14.17
CA VAL A 272 0.83 -8.37 15.33
C VAL A 272 0.16 -9.49 16.11
N GLU A 273 0.93 -10.07 17.02
CA GLU A 273 0.50 -11.18 17.87
C GLU A 273 0.77 -10.93 19.36
N PRO A 274 0.28 -11.78 20.28
CA PRO A 274 0.54 -11.62 21.70
C PRO A 274 2.04 -11.51 22.01
N GLY A 275 2.44 -10.38 22.58
CA GLY A 275 3.83 -10.05 22.85
C GLY A 275 3.93 -8.86 23.79
N SER A 276 5.01 -8.09 23.68
CA SER A 276 5.16 -6.84 24.43
C SER A 276 4.39 -5.73 23.72
N TRP A 277 3.29 -5.27 24.33
CA TRP A 277 2.45 -4.19 23.80
C TRP A 277 2.10 -3.18 24.91
N SER A 278 1.82 -1.94 24.52
CA SER A 278 1.28 -0.95 25.46
C SER A 278 -0.12 -1.35 25.92
N ALA A 279 -0.48 -0.98 27.15
CA ALA A 279 -1.87 -1.03 27.60
C ALA A 279 -2.78 -0.04 26.84
N ASN A 280 -2.20 0.99 26.22
CA ASN A 280 -2.89 1.92 25.35
C ASN A 280 -3.02 1.35 23.94
N GLN A 281 -4.17 0.74 23.66
CA GLN A 281 -4.50 0.17 22.35
C GLN A 281 -4.43 1.20 21.20
N GLY A 282 -4.74 2.48 21.48
CA GLY A 282 -4.60 3.55 20.49
C GLY A 282 -3.15 3.86 20.13
N ALA A 283 -2.22 3.70 21.08
CA ALA A 283 -0.79 3.80 20.80
C ALA A 283 -0.30 2.62 19.97
N ASN A 284 -0.76 1.39 20.26
CA ASN A 284 -0.44 0.21 19.45
C ASN A 284 -0.96 0.37 18.01
N ALA A 285 -2.18 0.86 17.83
CA ALA A 285 -2.75 1.16 16.52
C ALA A 285 -1.93 2.23 15.77
N ALA A 286 -1.54 3.31 16.45
CA ALA A 286 -0.69 4.35 15.87
C ALA A 286 0.68 3.81 15.43
N LEU A 287 1.28 2.91 16.21
CA LEU A 287 2.53 2.24 15.83
C LEU A 287 2.37 1.40 14.57
N ILE A 288 1.32 0.57 14.50
CA ILE A 288 1.09 -0.27 13.32
C ILE A 288 0.86 0.60 12.10
N GLN A 289 0.08 1.68 12.22
CA GLN A 289 -0.11 2.66 11.15
C GLN A 289 1.23 3.26 10.70
N GLY A 290 2.06 3.71 11.65
CA GLY A 290 3.39 4.22 11.33
C GLY A 290 4.26 3.20 10.61
N ALA A 291 4.21 1.92 11.00
CA ALA A 291 4.95 0.86 10.32
C ALA A 291 4.45 0.59 8.89
N ILE A 292 3.12 0.64 8.68
CA ILE A 292 2.51 0.59 7.35
C ILE A 292 3.06 1.74 6.49
N ASP A 293 3.02 2.96 7.03
CA ASP A 293 3.47 4.16 6.33
C ASP A 293 4.98 4.15 6.05
N GLY A 294 5.77 3.54 6.95
CA GLY A 294 7.22 3.34 6.77
C GLY A 294 7.55 2.43 5.60
N LEU A 295 6.87 1.29 5.46
CA LEU A 295 7.07 0.41 4.31
C LEU A 295 6.57 1.06 3.01
N HIS A 296 5.44 1.79 3.05
CA HIS A 296 4.98 2.58 1.90
C HIS A 296 5.96 3.69 1.51
N PHE A 297 6.62 4.34 2.48
CA PHE A 297 7.64 5.36 2.23
C PHE A 297 8.82 4.81 1.42
N GLU A 298 9.20 3.54 1.65
CA GLU A 298 10.21 2.82 0.86
C GLU A 298 9.69 2.34 -0.51
N GLY A 299 8.42 2.63 -0.84
CA GLY A 299 7.77 2.28 -2.11
C GLY A 299 7.08 0.92 -2.13
N LEU A 300 6.89 0.28 -0.97
CA LEU A 300 6.26 -1.02 -0.83
C LEU A 300 4.76 -0.90 -0.61
N ASN A 301 3.98 -1.46 -1.52
CA ASN A 301 2.50 -1.44 -1.54
C ASN A 301 1.87 -2.71 -1.00
N GLY A 302 2.63 -3.80 -1.00
CA GLY A 302 2.19 -5.11 -0.55
C GLY A 302 2.38 -5.26 0.95
N VAL A 303 1.90 -4.31 1.74
CA VAL A 303 2.05 -4.31 3.20
C VAL A 303 0.75 -4.83 3.80
N GLY A 304 0.80 -6.00 4.42
CA GLY A 304 -0.34 -6.61 5.08
C GLY A 304 -0.13 -6.76 6.57
N ILE A 305 -1.19 -7.17 7.26
CA ILE A 305 -1.15 -7.54 8.67
C ILE A 305 -1.22 -9.06 8.79
N TYR A 306 -0.31 -9.63 9.55
CA TYR A 306 -0.50 -10.94 10.15
C TYR A 306 -1.05 -10.76 11.56
N ALA A 307 -2.15 -11.42 11.87
CA ALA A 307 -2.70 -11.45 13.23
C ALA A 307 -3.70 -12.59 13.40
N SER A 308 -3.82 -13.10 14.62
CA SER A 308 -4.94 -13.98 14.97
C SER A 308 -6.24 -13.18 15.17
N PRO A 309 -7.37 -13.60 14.58
CA PRO A 309 -8.65 -12.90 14.76
C PRO A 309 -9.06 -12.69 16.22
N GLY A 310 -8.71 -13.63 17.10
CA GLY A 310 -9.04 -13.57 18.52
C GLY A 310 -8.19 -12.59 19.34
N ASN A 311 -7.01 -12.20 18.84
CA ASN A 311 -6.06 -11.37 19.57
C ASN A 311 -6.03 -9.92 19.10
N TRP A 312 -6.32 -9.67 17.82
CA TRP A 312 -6.21 -8.35 17.19
C TRP A 312 -6.89 -7.23 17.99
N GLY A 313 -8.19 -7.37 18.28
CA GLY A 313 -8.94 -6.35 19.03
C GLY A 313 -8.43 -6.14 20.47
N GLY A 314 -7.80 -7.16 21.06
CA GLY A 314 -7.15 -7.04 22.37
C GLY A 314 -5.89 -6.16 22.33
N ILE A 315 -5.20 -6.12 21.19
CA ILE A 315 -3.95 -5.36 21.03
C ILE A 315 -4.25 -3.93 20.55
N VAL A 316 -5.16 -3.74 19.59
CA VAL A 316 -5.36 -2.45 18.91
C VAL A 316 -6.76 -1.84 19.06
N GLY A 317 -7.65 -2.48 19.81
CA GLY A 317 -9.02 -2.01 19.99
C GLY A 317 -9.83 -2.09 18.68
N ASN A 318 -10.34 -0.95 18.21
CA ASN A 318 -11.24 -0.89 17.04
C ASN A 318 -10.52 -0.56 15.72
N TYR A 319 -9.19 -0.58 15.68
CA TYR A 319 -8.42 -0.25 14.48
C TYR A 319 -8.56 -1.36 13.41
N GLN A 320 -8.95 -0.96 12.20
CA GLN A 320 -9.22 -1.87 11.07
C GLN A 320 -8.61 -1.30 9.78
N PRO A 321 -7.29 -1.44 9.59
CA PRO A 321 -6.63 -0.89 8.41
C PRO A 321 -7.06 -1.61 7.12
N ALA A 322 -7.15 -0.84 6.03
CA ALA A 322 -7.47 -1.32 4.68
C ALA A 322 -6.26 -1.91 3.97
N VAL A 323 -5.70 -2.96 4.56
CA VAL A 323 -4.51 -3.66 4.09
C VAL A 323 -4.78 -5.17 3.99
N PRO A 324 -4.05 -5.90 3.14
CA PRO A 324 -4.13 -7.35 3.07
C PRO A 324 -4.03 -8.03 4.44
N TYR A 325 -4.78 -9.10 4.61
CA TYR A 325 -4.84 -9.84 5.88
C TYR A 325 -4.31 -11.26 5.73
N TRP A 326 -3.34 -11.61 6.57
CA TRP A 326 -2.85 -12.95 6.80
C TRP A 326 -3.38 -13.43 8.15
N ALA A 327 -4.40 -14.28 8.11
CA ALA A 327 -5.12 -14.70 9.29
C ALA A 327 -4.42 -15.87 9.97
N ALA A 328 -4.05 -15.72 11.25
CA ALA A 328 -3.65 -16.86 12.08
C ALA A 328 -4.89 -17.53 12.69
N ASP A 329 -5.44 -18.50 11.97
CA ASP A 329 -6.66 -19.23 12.32
C ASP A 329 -6.42 -20.74 12.26
N TRP A 330 -6.00 -21.29 13.40
CA TRP A 330 -5.73 -22.72 13.58
C TRP A 330 -6.97 -23.53 13.96
N GLY A 331 -8.18 -22.93 13.95
CA GLY A 331 -9.41 -23.59 14.38
C GLY A 331 -10.29 -24.07 13.23
N ILE A 332 -10.10 -23.51 12.04
CA ILE A 332 -11.00 -23.66 10.90
C ILE A 332 -10.19 -24.13 9.68
N ASN A 333 -10.86 -24.84 8.76
CA ASN A 333 -10.24 -25.18 7.49
C ASN A 333 -9.84 -23.88 6.74
N PRO A 334 -8.58 -23.76 6.26
CA PRO A 334 -8.10 -22.50 5.72
C PRO A 334 -8.86 -22.00 4.49
N ALA A 335 -9.34 -22.91 3.62
CA ALA A 335 -10.17 -22.52 2.47
C ALA A 335 -11.53 -21.94 2.90
N THR A 336 -12.05 -22.38 4.06
CA THR A 336 -13.26 -21.80 4.66
C THR A 336 -12.96 -20.43 5.26
N THR A 337 -11.83 -20.27 5.96
CA THR A 337 -11.40 -18.99 6.52
C THR A 337 -11.20 -17.94 5.41
N CYS A 338 -10.55 -18.28 4.30
CA CYS A 338 -10.35 -17.37 3.15
C CYS A 338 -11.64 -16.67 2.68
N GLY A 339 -12.75 -17.41 2.60
CA GLY A 339 -14.02 -16.86 2.13
C GLY A 339 -14.88 -16.20 3.20
N ASN A 340 -14.61 -16.45 4.49
CA ASN A 340 -15.58 -16.17 5.55
C ASN A 340 -15.01 -15.43 6.77
N VAL A 341 -13.70 -15.13 6.85
CA VAL A 341 -13.11 -14.60 8.10
C VAL A 341 -13.84 -13.37 8.63
N HIS A 342 -14.23 -12.43 7.76
CA HIS A 342 -14.95 -11.21 8.14
C HIS A 342 -16.43 -11.43 8.49
N SER A 343 -16.97 -12.61 8.17
CA SER A 343 -18.29 -13.05 8.65
C SER A 343 -18.20 -13.82 9.97
N LEU A 344 -17.04 -14.41 10.27
CA LEU A 344 -16.78 -15.21 11.47
C LEU A 344 -16.29 -14.35 12.62
N TYR A 345 -15.56 -13.27 12.32
CA TYR A 345 -14.90 -12.40 13.27
C TYR A 345 -15.13 -10.94 12.90
N SER A 346 -15.25 -10.09 13.92
CA SER A 346 -15.41 -8.64 13.76
C SER A 346 -14.16 -7.92 14.23
N GLY A 347 -13.94 -6.69 13.74
CA GLY A 347 -12.86 -5.85 14.27
C GLY A 347 -11.51 -6.05 13.60
N LEU A 348 -11.43 -6.83 12.53
CA LEU A 348 -10.19 -7.20 11.83
C LEU A 348 -9.74 -6.13 10.82
N PRO A 349 -8.47 -6.18 10.34
CA PRO A 349 -8.08 -5.47 9.11
C PRO A 349 -9.10 -5.73 7.99
N ASN A 350 -9.61 -4.68 7.36
CA ASN A 350 -10.77 -4.79 6.47
C ASN A 350 -10.38 -5.01 5.00
N GLY A 351 -9.09 -5.20 4.71
CA GLY A 351 -8.62 -5.61 3.39
C GLY A 351 -8.88 -7.09 3.07
N PRO A 352 -8.49 -7.54 1.87
CA PRO A 352 -8.71 -8.91 1.44
C PRO A 352 -7.86 -9.88 2.25
N VAL A 353 -8.44 -11.03 2.61
CA VAL A 353 -7.67 -12.17 3.13
C VAL A 353 -6.83 -12.73 1.99
N GLN A 354 -5.53 -12.88 2.22
CA GLN A 354 -4.61 -13.40 1.21
C GLN A 354 -3.98 -14.72 1.64
N ILE A 355 -3.79 -14.90 2.95
CA ILE A 355 -3.12 -16.07 3.49
C ILE A 355 -3.82 -16.46 4.80
N VAL A 356 -3.87 -17.75 5.07
CA VAL A 356 -4.29 -18.29 6.36
C VAL A 356 -3.15 -19.16 6.90
N GLN A 357 -2.56 -18.75 8.03
CA GLN A 357 -1.73 -19.66 8.81
C GLN A 357 -2.67 -20.58 9.58
N TYR A 358 -2.70 -21.86 9.20
CA TYR A 358 -3.71 -22.81 9.66
C TYR A 358 -3.17 -23.85 10.63
N SER A 359 -1.84 -23.92 10.81
CA SER A 359 -1.26 -24.70 11.91
C SER A 359 0.11 -24.18 12.31
N SER A 360 0.44 -24.35 13.59
CA SER A 360 1.73 -24.03 14.18
C SER A 360 2.20 -25.22 15.06
N PRO A 361 3.51 -25.38 15.35
CA PRO A 361 3.97 -26.35 16.35
C PRO A 361 3.31 -26.19 17.72
N SER A 362 2.90 -24.96 18.03
CA SER A 362 2.22 -24.62 19.29
C SER A 362 0.72 -24.94 19.24
N PHE A 363 0.10 -24.95 18.05
CA PHE A 363 -1.35 -25.12 17.86
C PHE A 363 -1.67 -25.85 16.53
N PRO A 364 -1.77 -27.19 16.54
CA PRO A 364 -1.92 -27.95 15.30
C PRO A 364 -3.39 -28.14 14.87
N LEU A 365 -3.77 -27.63 13.71
CA LEU A 365 -4.91 -28.14 12.93
C LEU A 365 -4.41 -29.21 11.96
N LYS A 366 -4.81 -30.47 12.14
CA LYS A 366 -4.43 -31.55 11.21
C LYS A 366 -5.27 -31.49 9.92
N ALA A 367 -4.98 -30.57 9.02
CA ALA A 367 -5.51 -30.57 7.66
C ALA A 367 -4.45 -31.05 6.66
N GLY A 368 -4.85 -31.89 5.69
CA GLY A 368 -4.01 -32.23 4.52
C GLY A 368 -2.78 -33.13 4.74
N GLY A 369 -2.52 -33.62 5.96
CA GLY A 369 -1.37 -34.50 6.24
C GLY A 369 -0.01 -33.80 6.28
N MET A 370 0.02 -32.47 6.38
CA MET A 370 1.24 -31.66 6.50
C MET A 370 1.78 -31.64 7.94
N ASN A 371 3.10 -31.40 8.05
CA ASN A 371 3.90 -31.56 9.25
C ASN A 371 3.62 -30.43 10.26
N THR A 372 3.30 -30.76 11.52
CA THR A 372 3.12 -29.81 12.62
C THR A 372 4.44 -29.29 13.21
N SER A 373 5.56 -29.49 12.51
CA SER A 373 6.88 -29.03 12.97
C SER A 373 7.18 -27.58 12.58
N TYR A 374 6.33 -26.97 11.76
CA TYR A 374 6.48 -25.62 11.23
C TYR A 374 5.13 -24.88 11.23
N ASP A 375 5.20 -23.57 11.04
CA ASP A 375 4.03 -22.74 10.79
C ASP A 375 3.62 -22.93 9.31
N ASN A 376 2.39 -23.41 9.09
CA ASN A 376 1.91 -23.79 7.77
C ASN A 376 0.86 -22.80 7.27
N ASP A 377 1.01 -22.43 5.99
CA ASP A 377 0.20 -21.43 5.33
C ASP A 377 -0.58 -21.96 4.13
N TYR A 378 -1.71 -21.33 3.89
CA TYR A 378 -2.58 -21.55 2.75
C TYR A 378 -2.89 -20.22 2.06
N ALA A 379 -2.70 -20.17 0.74
CA ALA A 379 -3.00 -18.99 -0.06
C ALA A 379 -4.48 -18.93 -0.43
N CYS A 380 -5.09 -17.79 -0.13
CA CYS A 380 -6.34 -17.33 -0.73
C CYS A 380 -6.03 -16.70 -2.11
#